data_AF-A0A1G4FHT6-F1
#
_entry.id   AF-A0A1G4FHT6-F1
#
_cell.length_a   1.000
_cell.length_b   1.000
_cell.length_c   1.000
_cell.angle_alpha   90.00
_cell.angle_beta   90.00
_cell.angle_gamma   90.00
#
_symmetry.space_group_name_H-M   'P 1'
#
loop_
_entity.id
_entity.type
_entity.pdbx_description
1 polymer ?
#
loop_
_entity_poly.entity_id
_entity_poly.type
_entity_poly.pdbx_seq_one_letter_code
_entity_poly.pdbx_strand_id
1 'polypeptide(L)'
;MDKHKLSQLRYLKSEIAMLKEQIGDIQVHTTSDSVKASQSSFPYIEYTAKIRGVDVQEYARKLRRRQRRLDRRVKELMDLVEEIEEYINTIDDSLTRQILSLRYVNGLTWEQVAASIGGGNTADSVRKVAERFLMRN
;
A
#
# COMPACT_ATOMS: atom_id res chain seq x y z
N MET A 1 -22.84 -0.87 2.81
CA MET A 1 -21.45 -0.36 2.67
C MET A 1 -21.55 1.11 2.27
N ASP A 2 -20.80 2.01 2.90
CA ASP A 2 -20.99 3.47 2.69
C ASP A 2 -20.14 4.02 1.52
N LYS A 3 -20.67 5.02 0.80
CA LYS A 3 -19.98 5.76 -0.28
C LYS A 3 -18.65 6.34 0.22
N HIS A 4 -18.62 6.82 1.46
CA HIS A 4 -17.38 7.31 2.06
C HIS A 4 -16.32 6.21 2.13
N LYS A 5 -16.65 5.01 2.63
CA LYS A 5 -15.72 3.87 2.69
C LYS A 5 -15.19 3.47 1.30
N LEU A 6 -16.07 3.41 0.31
CA LEU A 6 -15.68 3.10 -1.08
C LEU A 6 -14.73 4.16 -1.67
N SER A 7 -14.98 5.44 -1.39
CA SER A 7 -14.11 6.53 -1.87
C SER A 7 -12.71 6.51 -1.25
N GLN A 8 -12.58 5.95 -0.04
CA GLN A 8 -11.29 5.81 0.64
C GLN A 8 -10.42 4.74 0.01
N LEU A 9 -10.98 3.77 -0.72
CA LEU A 9 -10.25 2.63 -1.28
C LEU A 9 -9.01 3.04 -2.08
N ARG A 10 -9.11 4.11 -2.89
CA ARG A 10 -7.98 4.63 -3.66
C ARG A 10 -6.85 5.11 -2.74
N TYR A 11 -7.20 5.82 -1.66
CA TYR A 11 -6.23 6.30 -0.68
C TYR A 11 -5.62 5.15 0.12
N LEU A 12 -6.43 4.15 0.50
CA LEU A 12 -5.94 2.94 1.15
C LEU A 12 -4.92 2.19 0.29
N LYS A 13 -5.19 2.01 -1.00
CA LYS A 13 -4.23 1.38 -1.94
C LYS A 13 -2.94 2.19 -2.05
N SER A 14 -3.02 3.52 -2.08
CA SER A 14 -1.83 4.37 -2.08
C SER A 14 -1.04 4.33 -0.76
N GLU A 15 -1.73 4.25 0.38
CA GLU A 15 -1.12 4.10 1.70
C GLU A 15 -0.40 2.76 1.81
N ILE A 16 -1.02 1.67 1.35
CA ILE A 16 -0.38 0.35 1.27
C ILE A 16 0.89 0.40 0.43
N ALA A 17 0.86 1.05 -0.74
CA ALA A 17 2.04 1.17 -1.60
C ALA A 17 3.18 1.92 -0.91
N MET A 18 2.87 3.06 -0.28
CA MET A 18 3.83 3.85 0.49
C MET A 18 4.41 3.07 1.68
N LEU A 19 3.59 2.33 2.41
CA LEU A 19 4.05 1.51 3.54
C LEU A 19 4.94 0.36 3.07
N LYS A 20 4.63 -0.27 1.93
CA LYS A 20 5.48 -1.32 1.32
C LYS A 20 6.84 -0.78 0.90
N GLU A 21 6.89 0.43 0.35
CA GLU A 21 8.14 1.13 0.02
C GLU A 21 8.97 1.41 1.29
N GLN A 22 8.36 1.96 2.33
CA GLN A 22 9.01 2.20 3.63
C GLN A 22 9.58 0.92 4.25
N ILE A 23 8.86 -0.20 4.11
CA ILE A 23 9.32 -1.53 4.55
C ILE A 23 10.57 -1.95 3.75
N GLY A 24 10.56 -1.76 2.43
CA GLY A 24 11.69 -2.06 1.57
C GLY A 24 12.95 -1.29 1.97
N ASP A 25 12.81 0.03 2.19
CA ASP A 25 13.92 0.90 2.59
C ASP A 25 14.58 0.48 3.91
N ILE A 26 13.76 0.05 4.88
CA ILE A 26 14.23 -0.46 6.18
C ILE A 26 15.10 -1.71 6.00
N GLN A 27 14.74 -2.59 5.06
CA GLN A 27 15.52 -3.80 4.78
C GLN A 27 16.87 -3.46 4.11
N VAL A 28 16.89 -2.51 3.17
CA VAL A 28 18.09 -2.10 2.44
C VAL A 28 19.10 -1.37 3.35
N HIS A 29 18.65 -0.50 4.26
CA HIS A 29 19.55 0.27 5.15
C HIS A 29 20.19 -0.56 6.27
N THR A 30 19.93 -1.86 6.34
CA THR A 30 20.53 -2.76 7.34
C THR A 30 21.95 -3.22 6.95
N THR A 31 22.56 -2.65 5.91
CA THR A 31 23.93 -2.99 5.48
C THR A 31 25.00 -2.52 6.46
N SER A 32 25.89 -3.45 6.81
CA SER A 32 27.07 -3.26 7.67
C SER A 32 28.02 -2.20 7.12
N ASP A 33 28.33 -1.19 7.92
CA ASP A 33 29.45 -0.27 7.66
C ASP A 33 30.79 -0.99 7.91
N SER A 34 31.84 -0.56 7.22
CA SER A 34 33.21 -1.08 7.35
C SER A 34 34.21 0.05 7.22
N VAL A 35 35.05 0.24 8.24
CA VAL A 35 36.05 1.31 8.26
C VAL A 35 37.44 0.72 8.05
N LYS A 36 38.34 1.53 7.49
CA LYS A 36 39.75 1.18 7.40
C LYS A 36 40.42 1.41 8.76
N ALA A 37 41.16 0.42 9.23
CA ALA A 37 41.94 0.48 10.46
C ALA A 37 43.37 0.03 10.18
N SER A 38 44.30 0.42 11.06
CA SER A 38 45.69 -0.04 11.00
C SER A 38 45.99 -0.96 12.18
N GLN A 39 46.91 -1.91 12.00
CA GLN A 39 47.45 -2.67 13.13
C GLN A 39 48.01 -1.72 14.19
N SER A 40 47.88 -2.05 15.47
CA SER A 40 48.36 -1.18 16.56
C SER A 40 49.89 -1.16 16.70
N SER A 41 50.57 -2.14 16.11
CA SER A 41 52.02 -2.29 16.17
C SER A 41 52.64 -2.23 14.78
N PHE A 42 53.91 -1.82 14.73
CA PHE A 42 54.73 -1.86 13.51
C PHE A 42 54.63 -3.25 12.84
N PRO A 43 54.40 -3.34 11.52
CA PRO A 43 54.51 -2.29 10.50
C PRO A 43 53.19 -1.55 10.14
N TYR A 44 52.20 -1.52 11.04
CA TYR A 44 50.95 -0.76 10.89
C TYR A 44 50.16 -1.08 9.59
N ILE A 45 50.07 -2.37 9.24
CA ILE A 45 49.38 -2.81 8.02
C ILE A 45 47.91 -2.37 8.06
N GLU A 46 47.45 -1.74 6.97
CA GLU A 46 46.05 -1.36 6.78
C GLU A 46 45.19 -2.61 6.59
N TYR A 47 44.10 -2.72 7.35
CA TYR A 47 43.09 -3.76 7.21
C TYR A 47 41.69 -3.17 7.39
N THR A 48 40.68 -3.83 6.86
CA THR A 48 39.29 -3.40 7.06
C THR A 48 38.77 -3.93 8.39
N ALA A 49 38.46 -3.03 9.33
CA ALA A 49 37.85 -3.38 10.61
C ALA A 49 36.34 -3.11 10.57
N LYS A 50 35.54 -4.09 10.99
CA LYS A 50 34.12 -3.88 11.26
C LYS A 50 33.95 -3.37 12.69
N ILE A 51 33.91 -2.04 12.86
CA ILE A 51 33.61 -1.43 14.17
C ILE A 51 32.10 -1.49 14.40
N ARG A 52 31.67 -2.13 15.49
CA ARG A 52 30.26 -2.18 15.93
C ARG A 52 30.09 -1.25 17.13
N GLY A 53 29.95 0.05 16.88
CA GLY A 53 29.87 1.11 17.91
C GLY A 53 28.47 1.72 18.08
N VAL A 54 27.43 0.90 18.20
CA VAL A 54 26.07 1.22 18.68
C VAL A 54 25.55 -0.09 19.29
N ASP A 55 24.65 -0.10 20.27
CA ASP A 55 23.96 -1.34 20.69
C ASP A 55 23.21 -1.94 19.48
N VAL A 56 23.93 -2.75 18.69
CA VAL A 56 23.45 -3.35 17.44
C VAL A 56 22.24 -4.21 17.73
N GLN A 57 22.13 -4.78 18.94
CA GLN A 57 21.00 -5.56 19.34
C GLN A 57 19.78 -4.68 19.61
N GLU A 58 19.92 -3.59 20.38
CA GLU A 58 18.81 -2.68 20.66
C GLU A 58 18.32 -1.97 19.38
N TYR A 59 19.23 -1.51 18.53
CA TYR A 59 18.90 -0.93 17.22
C TYR A 59 18.16 -1.93 16.32
N ALA A 60 18.67 -3.16 16.19
CA ALA A 60 17.99 -4.20 15.42
C ALA A 60 16.63 -4.63 16.05
N ARG A 61 16.48 -4.56 17.38
CA ARG A 61 15.20 -4.78 18.05
C ARG A 61 14.21 -3.66 17.74
N LYS A 62 14.63 -2.39 17.76
CA LYS A 62 13.80 -1.23 17.39
C LYS A 62 13.36 -1.31 15.93
N LEU A 63 14.27 -1.62 15.00
CA LEU A 63 13.94 -1.82 13.59
C LEU A 63 12.92 -2.96 13.39
N ARG A 64 13.15 -4.13 13.99
CA ARG A 64 12.20 -5.25 13.92
C ARG A 64 10.83 -4.93 14.51
N ARG A 65 10.77 -4.09 15.55
CA ARG A 65 9.49 -3.62 16.12
C ARG A 65 8.78 -2.66 15.18
N ARG A 66 9.52 -1.75 14.53
CA ARG A 66 8.99 -0.82 13.53
C ARG A 66 8.45 -1.57 12.33
N GLN A 67 9.25 -2.49 11.77
CA GLN A 67 8.88 -3.35 10.66
C GLN A 67 7.55 -4.09 10.94
N ARG A 68 7.47 -4.78 12.09
CA ARG A 68 6.23 -5.47 12.52
C ARG A 68 5.01 -4.55 12.71
N ARG A 69 5.20 -3.26 12.99
CA ARG A 69 4.08 -2.30 13.05
C ARG A 69 3.60 -1.95 11.64
N LEU A 70 4.52 -1.69 10.73
CA LEU A 70 4.20 -1.41 9.32
C LEU A 70 3.55 -2.62 8.66
N ASP A 71 4.10 -3.83 8.85
CA ASP A 71 3.53 -5.07 8.28
C ASP A 71 2.10 -5.32 8.77
N ARG A 72 1.84 -5.11 10.07
CA ARG A 72 0.48 -5.23 10.63
C ARG A 72 -0.46 -4.21 10.02
N ARG A 73 0.00 -2.96 9.87
CA ARG A 73 -0.81 -1.90 9.27
C ARG A 73 -1.13 -2.22 7.81
N VAL A 74 -0.15 -2.69 7.03
CA VAL A 74 -0.37 -3.13 5.64
C VAL A 74 -1.41 -4.25 5.60
N LYS A 75 -1.32 -5.23 6.50
CA LYS A 75 -2.29 -6.32 6.57
C LYS A 75 -3.71 -5.81 6.86
N GLU A 76 -3.88 -4.97 7.89
CA GLU A 76 -5.18 -4.37 8.21
C GLU A 76 -5.79 -3.63 7.02
N LEU A 77 -4.97 -2.87 6.28
CA LEU A 77 -5.43 -2.15 5.11
C LEU A 77 -5.77 -3.07 3.94
N MET A 78 -5.02 -4.16 3.75
CA MET A 78 -5.32 -5.17 2.74
C MET A 78 -6.63 -5.89 3.04
N ASP A 79 -6.86 -6.28 4.30
CA ASP A 79 -8.10 -6.93 4.74
C ASP A 79 -9.31 -6.01 4.47
N LEU A 80 -9.17 -4.69 4.71
CA LEU A 80 -10.22 -3.70 4.38
C LEU A 80 -10.46 -3.53 2.88
N VAL A 81 -9.40 -3.60 2.07
CA VAL A 81 -9.51 -3.56 0.60
C VAL A 81 -10.27 -4.80 0.11
N GLU A 82 -9.94 -5.96 0.65
CA GLU A 82 -10.59 -7.23 0.32
C GLU A 82 -12.08 -7.22 0.70
N GLU A 83 -12.44 -6.75 1.91
CA GLU A 83 -13.84 -6.58 2.33
C GLU A 83 -14.64 -5.71 1.34
N ILE A 84 -14.02 -4.64 0.84
CA ILE A 84 -14.66 -3.75 -0.14
C ILE A 84 -14.83 -4.44 -1.51
N GLU A 85 -13.81 -5.18 -1.96
CA GLU A 85 -13.85 -5.90 -3.23
C GLU A 85 -14.86 -7.06 -3.18
N GLU A 86 -14.93 -7.80 -2.09
CA GLU A 86 -15.95 -8.81 -1.83
C GLU A 86 -17.36 -8.23 -1.84
N TYR A 87 -17.57 -7.10 -1.14
CA TYR A 87 -18.85 -6.40 -1.17
C TYR A 87 -19.28 -6.08 -2.60
N ILE A 88 -18.39 -5.53 -3.43
CA ILE A 88 -18.71 -5.22 -4.83
C ILE A 88 -19.05 -6.51 -5.60
N ASN A 89 -18.32 -7.60 -5.38
CA ASN A 89 -18.55 -8.88 -6.05
C ASN A 89 -19.90 -9.52 -5.71
N THR A 90 -20.44 -9.25 -4.52
CA THR A 90 -21.78 -9.73 -4.11
C THR A 90 -22.96 -9.02 -4.78
N ILE A 91 -22.72 -7.93 -5.52
CA ILE A 91 -23.79 -7.17 -6.18
C ILE A 91 -24.33 -7.92 -7.39
N ASP A 92 -25.61 -8.31 -7.38
CA ASP A 92 -26.22 -9.10 -8.46
C ASP A 92 -26.19 -8.41 -9.83
N ASP A 93 -26.53 -7.11 -9.90
CA ASP A 93 -26.58 -6.39 -11.17
C ASP A 93 -25.17 -6.20 -11.77
N SER A 94 -24.96 -6.83 -12.93
CA SER A 94 -23.67 -6.85 -13.62
C SER A 94 -23.18 -5.46 -14.02
N LEU A 95 -24.09 -4.57 -14.45
CA LEU A 95 -23.73 -3.21 -14.87
C LEU A 95 -23.29 -2.39 -13.66
N THR A 96 -24.06 -2.41 -12.57
CA THR A 96 -23.71 -1.73 -11.33
C THR A 96 -22.39 -2.25 -10.76
N ARG A 97 -22.18 -3.58 -10.76
CA ARG A 97 -20.92 -4.18 -10.33
C ARG A 97 -19.73 -3.63 -11.13
N GLN A 98 -19.82 -3.63 -12.46
CA GLN A 98 -18.77 -3.11 -13.33
C GLN A 98 -18.50 -1.61 -13.09
N ILE A 99 -19.56 -0.79 -12.97
CA ILE A 99 -19.44 0.65 -12.68
C ILE A 99 -18.67 0.87 -11.37
N LEU A 100 -19.06 0.15 -10.30
CA LEU A 100 -18.46 0.31 -8.98
C LEU A 100 -17.02 -0.20 -8.94
N SER A 101 -16.72 -1.33 -9.57
CA SER A 101 -15.36 -1.83 -9.71
C SER A 101 -14.47 -0.83 -10.44
N LEU A 102 -14.87 -0.36 -11.62
CA LEU A 102 -14.07 0.59 -12.40
C LEU A 102 -13.88 1.91 -11.66
N ARG A 103 -14.92 2.40 -10.98
CA ARG A 103 -14.86 3.68 -10.27
C ARG A 103 -14.02 3.60 -8.99
N TYR A 104 -14.30 2.63 -8.13
CA TYR A 104 -13.75 2.61 -6.77
C TYR A 104 -12.51 1.71 -6.68
N VAL A 105 -12.54 0.52 -7.30
CA VAL A 105 -11.42 -0.44 -7.25
C VAL A 105 -10.27 0.00 -8.14
N ASN A 106 -10.58 0.47 -9.36
CA ASN A 106 -9.59 0.91 -10.34
C ASN A 106 -9.32 2.43 -10.28
N GLY A 107 -10.17 3.19 -9.59
CA GLY A 107 -9.98 4.63 -9.38
C GLY A 107 -10.19 5.50 -10.62
N LEU A 108 -10.89 5.00 -11.64
CA LEU A 108 -11.10 5.71 -12.92
C LEU A 108 -12.06 6.90 -12.78
N THR A 109 -11.93 7.90 -13.65
CA THR A 109 -12.90 9.01 -13.74
C THR A 109 -14.24 8.54 -14.30
N TRP A 110 -15.32 9.29 -14.08
CA TRP A 110 -16.64 8.89 -14.59
C TRP A 110 -16.69 8.84 -16.13
N GLU A 111 -15.92 9.69 -16.80
CA GLU A 111 -15.75 9.67 -18.25
C GLU A 111 -15.07 8.37 -18.70
N GLN A 112 -14.00 7.97 -18.02
CA GLN A 112 -13.28 6.72 -18.30
C GLN A 112 -14.14 5.48 -18.01
N VAL A 113 -14.92 5.50 -16.94
CA VAL A 113 -15.87 4.42 -16.60
C VAL A 113 -16.91 4.29 -17.71
N ALA A 114 -17.54 5.40 -18.14
CA ALA A 114 -18.53 5.41 -19.21
C ALA A 114 -17.94 4.91 -20.54
N ALA A 115 -16.72 5.35 -20.88
CA ALA A 115 -16.01 4.90 -22.07
C ALA A 115 -15.67 3.40 -22.02
N SER A 116 -15.30 2.88 -20.84
CA SER A 116 -14.96 1.47 -20.65
C SER A 116 -16.18 0.55 -20.75
N ILE A 117 -17.35 1.01 -20.27
CA ILE A 117 -18.60 0.27 -20.39
C ILE A 117 -19.14 0.34 -21.82
N GLY A 118 -18.97 1.48 -22.50
CA GLY A 118 -19.44 1.69 -23.86
C GLY A 118 -20.96 1.84 -23.96
N GLY A 119 -21.53 1.56 -25.13
CA GLY A 119 -22.99 1.56 -25.35
C GLY A 119 -23.66 2.95 -25.33
N GLY A 120 -22.92 4.01 -25.61
CA GLY A 120 -23.46 5.39 -25.58
C GLY A 120 -23.71 5.94 -24.17
N ASN A 121 -23.16 5.28 -23.14
CA ASN A 121 -23.25 5.76 -21.77
C ASN A 121 -22.49 7.08 -21.60
N THR A 122 -23.08 8.01 -20.88
CA THR A 122 -22.42 9.25 -20.45
C THR A 122 -21.90 9.12 -19.02
N ALA A 123 -20.87 9.90 -18.68
CA ALA A 123 -20.33 9.98 -17.32
C ALA A 123 -21.42 10.22 -16.26
N ASP A 124 -22.40 11.07 -16.60
CA ASP A 124 -23.50 11.43 -15.72
C ASP A 124 -24.49 10.26 -15.52
N SER A 125 -24.74 9.47 -16.56
CA SER A 125 -25.60 8.28 -16.49
C SER A 125 -25.01 7.24 -15.54
N VAL A 126 -23.75 6.86 -15.74
CA VAL A 126 -23.08 5.85 -14.91
C VAL A 126 -22.94 6.30 -13.45
N ARG A 127 -22.65 7.59 -13.22
CA ARG A 127 -22.63 8.17 -11.87
C ARG A 127 -23.99 8.01 -11.18
N LYS A 128 -25.08 8.38 -11.87
CA LYS A 128 -26.44 8.27 -11.32
C LYS A 128 -26.85 6.82 -11.04
N VAL A 129 -26.36 5.84 -11.80
CA VAL A 129 -26.58 4.42 -11.52
C VAL A 129 -25.90 4.03 -10.20
N ALA A 130 -24.61 4.35 -10.07
CA ALA A 130 -23.86 4.08 -8.84
C ALA A 130 -24.47 4.77 -7.61
N GLU A 131 -24.82 6.06 -7.71
CA GLU A 131 -25.38 6.81 -6.59
C GLU A 131 -26.76 6.28 -6.18
N ARG A 132 -27.62 5.92 -7.13
CA ARG A 132 -28.93 5.31 -6.82
C ARG A 132 -28.77 3.95 -6.13
N PHE A 133 -27.80 3.16 -6.53
CA PHE A 133 -27.51 1.88 -5.88
C PHE A 133 -27.05 2.09 -4.43
N LEU A 134 -26.10 3.01 -4.22
CA LEU A 134 -25.54 3.32 -2.89
C LEU A 134 -26.52 4.08 -1.97
N MET A 135 -27.60 4.67 -2.51
CA MET A 135 -28.66 5.27 -1.69
C MET A 135 -29.72 4.25 -1.25
N ARG A 136 -29.85 3.13 -1.98
CA ARG A 136 -30.84 2.09 -1.69
C ARG A 136 -30.34 1.04 -0.69
N ASN A 137 -29.02 0.97 -0.48
CA ASN A 137 -28.29 -0.04 0.32
C ASN A 137 -27.28 0.63 1.25
#